data_AF-A0A967SSZ7-F1
#
_entry.id   AF-A0A967SSZ7-F1
#
_cell.length_a   1.000
_cell.length_b   1.000
_cell.length_c   1.000
_cell.angle_alpha   90.00
_cell.angle_beta   90.00
_cell.angle_gamma   90.00
#
_symmetry.space_group_name_H-M   'P 1'
#
loop_
_entity.id
_entity.type
_entity.pdbx_description
1 polymer ?
#
loop_
_entity_poly.entity_id
_entity_poly.type
_entity_poly.pdbx_seq_one_letter_code
_entity_poly.pdbx_strand_id
1 'polypeptide(L)'
;SSASWEAALGSSGTGIAAVREVAGGEVANAFVATRPPGHHATPARAMGFCLFNNVAIAARWLQAEGGAQRVLIVDWDVHHGNGTQDAFYDDPSVFF
;
A
#
# COMPACT_ATOMS: atom_id res chain seq x y z
N SER A 1 -14.58 0.33 14.98
CA SER A 1 -14.57 0.48 16.45
C SER A 1 -13.58 1.56 16.82
N SER A 2 -13.47 1.95 18.09
CA SER A 2 -12.44 2.89 18.56
C SER A 2 -11.01 2.42 18.22
N ALA A 3 -10.76 1.11 18.21
CA ALA A 3 -9.46 0.52 17.87
C ALA A 3 -9.14 0.50 16.36
N SER A 4 -10.08 0.89 15.47
CA SER A 4 -9.88 0.79 14.02
C SER A 4 -8.79 1.72 13.49
N TRP A 5 -8.57 2.86 14.15
CA TRP A 5 -7.51 3.80 13.78
C TRP A 5 -6.13 3.19 13.98
N GLU A 6 -5.85 2.67 15.17
CA GLU A 6 -4.58 2.02 15.50
C GLU A 6 -4.32 0.80 14.62
N ALA A 7 -5.36 0.00 14.35
CA ALA A 7 -5.27 -1.13 13.43
C ALA A 7 -4.92 -0.69 12.00
N ALA A 8 -5.51 0.40 11.50
CA ALA A 8 -5.20 0.94 10.18
C ALA A 8 -3.75 1.45 10.10
N LEU A 9 -3.29 2.18 11.12
CA LEU A 9 -1.90 2.63 11.22
C LEU A 9 -0.92 1.46 11.26
N GLY A 10 -1.20 0.44 12.08
CA GLY A 10 -0.40 -0.78 12.13
C GLY A 10 -0.36 -1.50 10.78
N SER A 11 -1.49 -1.56 10.09
CA SER A 11 -1.60 -2.20 8.79
C SER A 11 -0.76 -1.53 7.71
N SER A 12 -0.86 -0.20 7.59
CA SER A 12 -0.04 0.57 6.66
C SER A 12 1.45 0.60 7.06
N GLY A 13 1.73 0.70 8.36
CA GLY A 13 3.10 0.73 8.91
C GLY A 13 3.87 -0.57 8.65
N THR A 14 3.24 -1.73 8.80
CA THR A 14 3.90 -3.02 8.49
C THR A 14 4.19 -3.14 6.99
N GLY A 15 3.35 -2.57 6.12
CA GLY A 15 3.63 -2.46 4.69
C GLY A 15 4.90 -1.65 4.39
N ILE A 16 5.07 -0.51 5.05
CA ILE A 16 6.29 0.31 4.97
C ILE A 16 7.52 -0.47 5.46
N ALA A 17 7.41 -1.11 6.63
CA ALA A 17 8.51 -1.91 7.19
C ALA A 17 8.94 -3.02 6.22
N ALA A 18 7.99 -3.73 5.62
CA ALA A 18 8.27 -4.79 4.66
C ALA A 18 9.04 -4.28 3.42
N VAL A 19 8.60 -3.19 2.79
CA VAL A 19 9.30 -2.66 1.61
C VAL A 19 10.67 -2.09 1.96
N ARG A 20 10.85 -1.54 3.17
CA ARG A 20 12.15 -1.09 3.67
C ARG A 20 13.16 -2.23 3.78
N GLU A 21 12.80 -3.32 4.44
CA GLU A 21 13.70 -4.46 4.65
C GLU A 21 14.06 -5.14 3.32
N VAL A 22 13.08 -5.25 2.39
CA VAL A 22 13.33 -5.78 1.04
C VAL A 22 14.26 -4.85 0.24
N ALA A 23 14.01 -3.54 0.24
CA ALA A 23 14.83 -2.59 -0.49
C ALA A 23 16.26 -2.45 0.09
N GLY A 24 16.40 -2.65 1.41
CA GLY A 24 17.70 -2.69 2.08
C GLY A 24 18.50 -3.97 1.84
N GLY A 25 17.86 -5.02 1.31
CA GLY A 25 18.51 -6.32 1.07
C GLY A 25 18.59 -7.23 2.30
N GLU A 26 17.94 -6.87 3.41
CA GLU A 26 17.89 -7.67 4.65
C GLU A 26 17.06 -8.96 4.44
N VAL A 27 16.04 -8.89 3.60
CA VAL A 27 15.22 -10.03 3.18
C VAL A 27 14.99 -10.01 1.66
N ALA A 28 14.87 -11.19 1.06
CA ALA A 28 14.65 -11.29 -0.40
C ALA A 28 13.20 -10.95 -0.81
N ASN A 29 12.23 -11.17 0.08
CA ASN A 29 10.81 -10.85 -0.11
C ASN A 29 10.11 -10.81 1.26
N ALA A 30 8.89 -10.28 1.29
CA ALA A 30 8.08 -10.19 2.50
C ALA A 30 6.60 -10.43 2.20
N PHE A 31 5.89 -10.99 3.18
CA PHE A 31 4.43 -11.09 3.19
C PHE A 31 3.86 -10.38 4.41
N VAL A 32 2.88 -9.51 4.20
CA VAL A 32 2.27 -8.70 5.27
C VAL A 32 0.85 -9.21 5.54
N ALA A 33 0.72 -10.04 6.58
CA ALA A 33 -0.56 -10.57 7.04
C ALA A 33 -1.31 -9.52 7.88
N THR A 34 -2.05 -8.62 7.24
CA THR A 34 -2.62 -7.44 7.91
C THR A 34 -4.11 -7.26 7.74
N ARG A 35 -4.72 -6.55 8.70
CA ARG A 35 -6.10 -6.05 8.68
C ARG A 35 -6.15 -4.70 9.40
N PRO A 36 -6.91 -3.70 8.90
CA PRO A 36 -7.81 -3.73 7.73
C PRO A 36 -7.08 -3.74 6.37
N PRO A 37 -7.76 -4.14 5.28
CA PRO A 37 -7.23 -4.09 3.91
C PRO A 37 -7.10 -2.64 3.40
N GLY A 38 -6.65 -2.44 2.15
CA GLY A 38 -6.36 -1.10 1.65
C GLY A 38 -6.76 -0.73 0.22
N HIS A 39 -6.85 -1.66 -0.73
CA HIS A 39 -6.88 -1.32 -2.17
C HIS A 39 -8.11 -0.52 -2.66
N HIS A 40 -9.18 -0.40 -1.86
CA HIS A 40 -10.35 0.41 -2.18
C HIS A 40 -10.27 1.85 -1.65
N ALA A 41 -9.35 2.14 -0.73
CA ALA A 41 -9.22 3.48 -0.15
C ALA A 41 -8.59 4.43 -1.17
N THR A 42 -9.38 5.40 -1.62
CA THR A 42 -8.91 6.53 -2.46
C THR A 42 -8.23 7.59 -1.57
N PRO A 43 -7.48 8.55 -2.12
CA PRO A 43 -6.89 9.63 -1.33
C PRO A 43 -7.89 10.43 -0.49
N ALA A 44 -9.15 10.51 -0.92
CA ALA A 44 -10.19 11.33 -0.28
C ALA A 44 -11.35 10.52 0.35
N ARG A 45 -11.34 9.18 0.26
CA ARG A 45 -12.47 8.36 0.73
C ARG A 45 -12.07 6.94 1.10
N ALA A 46 -12.49 6.53 2.31
CA ALA A 46 -12.53 5.14 2.76
C ALA A 46 -13.78 4.40 2.23
N MET A 47 -13.62 3.16 1.78
CA MET A 47 -14.71 2.28 1.32
C MET A 47 -14.24 0.82 1.26
N GLY A 48 -15.15 -0.14 1.06
CA GLY A 48 -14.77 -1.55 0.87
C GLY A 48 -13.92 -2.12 2.02
N PHE A 49 -14.23 -1.74 3.26
CA PHE A 49 -13.46 -2.06 4.48
C PHE A 49 -12.04 -1.48 4.55
N CYS A 50 -11.62 -0.71 3.54
CA CYS A 50 -10.32 -0.07 3.45
C CYS A 50 -10.39 1.34 4.04
N LEU A 51 -9.57 1.60 5.05
CA LEU A 51 -9.43 2.93 5.68
C LEU A 51 -8.27 3.72 5.08
N PHE A 52 -7.13 3.05 4.86
CA PHE A 52 -5.95 3.56 4.18
C PHE A 52 -5.49 2.58 3.11
N ASN A 53 -4.93 3.09 2.02
CA ASN A 53 -4.39 2.24 0.97
C ASN A 53 -2.96 1.79 1.32
N ASN A 54 -2.85 0.67 2.02
CA ASN A 54 -1.58 0.13 2.50
C ASN A 54 -0.54 -0.03 1.37
N VAL A 55 -0.96 -0.51 0.20
CA VAL A 55 -0.07 -0.76 -0.94
C VAL A 55 0.38 0.55 -1.58
N ALA A 56 -0.55 1.48 -1.81
CA ALA A 56 -0.20 2.79 -2.36
C ALA A 56 0.74 3.58 -1.43
N ILE A 57 0.50 3.53 -0.12
CA ILE A 57 1.37 4.16 0.90
C ILE A 57 2.76 3.55 0.85
N ALA A 58 2.89 2.22 0.82
CA ALA A 58 4.19 1.56 0.78
C ALA A 58 4.97 1.89 -0.52
N ALA A 59 4.30 1.88 -1.67
CA ALA A 59 4.91 2.25 -2.95
C ALA A 59 5.41 3.71 -2.94
N ARG A 60 4.59 4.65 -2.45
CA ARG A 60 4.97 6.06 -2.33
C ARG A 60 6.10 6.29 -1.35
N TRP A 61 6.07 5.61 -0.20
CA TRP A 61 7.15 5.69 0.78
C TRP A 61 8.47 5.19 0.17
N LEU A 62 8.45 4.05 -0.52
CA LEU A 62 9.63 3.50 -1.17
C LEU A 62 10.24 4.46 -2.21
N GLN A 63 9.39 5.13 -3.00
CA GLN A 63 9.84 6.17 -3.94
C GLN A 63 10.42 7.39 -3.23
N ALA A 64 9.77 7.87 -2.16
CA ALA A 64 10.20 9.05 -1.41
C ALA A 64 11.56 8.85 -0.73
N GLU A 65 11.85 7.63 -0.25
CA GLU A 65 13.15 7.27 0.33
C GLU A 65 14.22 6.93 -0.73
N GLY A 66 13.88 7.02 -2.03
CA GLY A 66 14.80 6.70 -3.12
C GLY A 66 15.08 5.21 -3.31
N GLY A 67 14.31 4.33 -2.66
CA GLY A 67 14.46 2.87 -2.77
C GLY A 67 13.96 2.29 -4.11
N ALA A 68 13.10 3.03 -4.83
CA ALA A 68 12.69 2.68 -6.20
C ALA A 68 12.31 3.92 -7.01
N GLN A 69 12.65 3.94 -8.30
CA GLN A 69 12.16 4.95 -9.24
C GLN A 69 10.86 4.54 -9.94
N ARG A 70 10.65 3.22 -10.12
CA ARG A 70 9.46 2.65 -10.74
C ARG A 70 8.95 1.48 -9.92
N VAL A 71 7.63 1.38 -9.77
CA VAL A 71 6.95 0.32 -9.02
C VAL A 71 5.90 -0.35 -9.90
N LEU A 72 5.80 -1.68 -9.82
CA LEU A 72 4.67 -2.44 -10.36
C LEU A 72 3.81 -2.90 -9.19
N ILE A 73 2.52 -2.58 -9.21
CA ILE A 73 1.53 -3.12 -8.29
C ILE A 73 0.71 -4.15 -9.05
N VAL A 74 0.74 -5.40 -8.61
CA VAL A 74 -0.13 -6.45 -9.12
C VAL A 74 -1.22 -6.70 -8.09
N ASP A 75 -2.46 -6.40 -8.45
CA ASP A 75 -3.63 -6.66 -7.61
C ASP A 75 -4.46 -7.79 -8.23
N TRP A 76 -4.47 -8.93 -7.56
CA TRP A 76 -5.23 -10.11 -7.94
C TRP A 76 -6.49 -10.30 -7.08
N ASP A 77 -6.80 -9.36 -6.17
CA ASP A 77 -8.07 -9.42 -5.45
C ASP A 77 -9.23 -9.46 -6.45
N VAL A 78 -10.29 -10.18 -6.09
CA VAL A 78 -11.45 -10.36 -6.98
C VAL A 78 -12.19 -9.04 -7.22
N HIS A 79 -12.06 -8.07 -6.31
CA HIS A 79 -12.62 -6.74 -6.47
C HIS A 79 -11.60 -5.80 -7.11
N HIS A 80 -12.09 -4.85 -7.89
CA HIS A 80 -11.24 -3.80 -8.46
C HIS A 80 -10.60 -2.95 -7.35
N GLY A 81 -9.26 -2.87 -7.35
CA GLY A 81 -8.49 -1.97 -6.50
C GLY A 81 -8.61 -0.49 -6.90
N ASN A 82 -9.84 0.05 -6.89
CA ASN A 82 -10.17 1.39 -7.34
C ASN A 82 -9.41 2.50 -6.60
N GLY A 83 -9.02 2.27 -5.35
CA GLY A 83 -8.23 3.23 -4.57
C GLY A 83 -6.80 3.31 -5.06
N THR A 84 -6.22 2.19 -5.48
CA THR A 84 -4.88 2.15 -6.07
C THR A 84 -4.90 2.75 -7.47
N GLN A 85 -5.92 2.43 -8.28
CA GLN A 85 -6.11 3.07 -9.59
C GLN A 85 -6.16 4.59 -9.45
N ASP A 86 -7.01 5.10 -8.57
CA ASP A 86 -7.19 6.55 -8.37
C ASP A 86 -5.89 7.22 -7.87
N ALA A 87 -5.13 6.56 -7.01
CA ALA A 87 -3.88 7.10 -6.47
C ALA A 87 -2.75 7.26 -7.51
N PHE A 88 -2.78 6.48 -8.60
CA PHE A 88 -1.70 6.42 -9.59
C PHE A 88 -2.16 6.60 -11.04
N TYR A 89 -3.44 6.96 -11.28
CA TYR A 89 -4.03 6.98 -12.62
C TYR A 89 -3.20 7.76 -13.65
N ASP A 90 -2.69 8.92 -13.23
CA ASP A 90 -1.88 9.82 -14.05
C ASP A 90 -0.37 9.73 -13.75
N ASP A 91 0.07 8.74 -12.96
CA ASP A 91 1.47 8.59 -12.56
C ASP A 91 2.17 7.44 -13.28
N PRO A 92 3.02 7.72 -14.28
CA PRO A 92 3.72 6.69 -15.04
C PRO A 92 4.85 6.00 -14.25
N SER A 93 5.22 6.49 -13.07
CA SER A 93 6.22 5.86 -12.20
C SER A 93 5.68 4.64 -11.45
N VAL A 94 4.36 4.47 -11.40
CA VAL A 94 3.71 3.30 -10.79
C VAL A 94 2.76 2.67 -11.81
N PHE A 95 3.06 1.45 -12.22
CA PHE A 95 2.15 0.68 -13.06
C PHE A 95 1.18 -0.11 -12.18
N PHE A 96 -0.12 0.07 -12.42
CA PHE A 96 -1.21 -0.63 -11.77
C PHE A 96 -2.13 -1.24 -12.83
#